data_AF-A0A7K1SRN0-F1
#
_entry.id   AF-A0A7K1SRN0-F1
#
_cell.length_a   1.000
_cell.length_b   1.000
_cell.length_c   1.000
_cell.angle_alpha   90.00
_cell.angle_beta   90.00
_cell.angle_gamma   90.00
#
_symmetry.space_group_name_H-M   'P 1'
#
loop_
_entity.id
_entity.type
_entity.pdbx_description
1 polymer ?
#
loop_
_entity_poly.entity_id
_entity_poly.type
_entity_poly.pdbx_seq_one_letter_code
_entity_poly.pdbx_strand_id
1 'polypeptide(L)'
;MKEPDMDQTNQEIGQDLLGQRQLIERQLAQYDQLITCLGQVVHLLEALQVPKDAHLVKKVSQKGLAYYRRRRDQLSVYYETIVAESP
;
A
#
# COMPACT_ATOMS: atom_id res chain seq x y z
N MET A 1 -40.43 20.92 9.46
CA MET A 1 -39.07 20.44 9.18
C MET A 1 -39.22 19.02 8.66
N LYS A 2 -38.75 18.70 7.45
CA LYS A 2 -38.68 17.31 6.97
C LYS A 2 -37.45 16.68 7.63
N GLU A 3 -37.61 15.53 8.27
CA GLU A 3 -36.48 14.74 8.75
C GLU A 3 -35.61 14.33 7.55
N PRO A 4 -34.27 14.36 7.68
CA PRO A 4 -33.39 13.85 6.63
C PRO A 4 -33.64 12.35 6.45
N ASP A 5 -33.71 11.91 5.20
CA ASP A 5 -33.95 10.52 4.82
C ASP A 5 -32.69 9.69 5.14
N MET A 6 -32.66 9.13 6.35
CA MET A 6 -31.52 8.39 6.91
C MET A 6 -31.13 7.18 6.05
N ASP A 7 -32.07 6.59 5.30
CA ASP A 7 -31.82 5.43 4.44
C ASP A 7 -30.98 5.79 3.20
N GLN A 8 -31.23 6.96 2.61
CA GLN A 8 -30.43 7.47 1.49
C GLN A 8 -29.00 7.81 1.94
N THR A 9 -28.86 8.41 3.12
CA THR A 9 -27.55 8.76 3.68
C THR A 9 -26.72 7.50 3.99
N ASN A 10 -27.34 6.45 4.53
CA ASN A 10 -26.66 5.18 4.81
C ASN A 10 -26.20 4.43 3.55
N GLN A 11 -26.98 4.51 2.45
CA GLN A 11 -26.58 3.93 1.16
C GLN A 11 -25.38 4.64 0.53
N GLU A 12 -25.35 5.97 0.57
CA GLU A 12 -24.23 6.76 0.05
C GLU A 12 -22.93 6.49 0.84
N ILE A 13 -23.02 6.39 2.18
CA ILE A 13 -21.89 6.04 3.05
C ILE A 13 -21.36 4.64 2.74
N GLY A 14 -22.24 3.64 2.55
CA GLY A 14 -21.84 2.27 2.22
C GLY A 14 -21.16 2.14 0.86
N GLN A 15 -21.60 2.91 -0.14
CA GLN A 15 -20.96 2.94 -1.47
C GLN A 15 -19.58 3.59 -1.44
N ASP A 16 -19.42 4.67 -0.66
CA ASP A 16 -18.11 5.33 -0.48
C ASP A 16 -17.11 4.42 0.24
N LEU A 17 -17.54 3.73 1.31
CA LEU A 17 -16.73 2.74 2.03
C LEU A 17 -16.26 1.58 1.12
N LEU A 18 -17.16 1.05 0.27
CA LEU A 18 -16.81 0.01 -0.69
C LEU A 18 -15.79 0.50 -1.74
N GLY A 19 -15.97 1.73 -2.24
CA GLY A 19 -15.05 2.36 -3.18
C GLY A 19 -13.65 2.57 -2.57
N GLN A 20 -13.59 3.06 -1.34
CA GLN A 20 -12.34 3.21 -0.58
C GLN A 20 -11.65 1.86 -0.35
N ARG A 21 -12.40 0.83 0.02
CA ARG A 21 -11.88 -0.53 0.24
C ARG A 21 -11.20 -1.08 -1.02
N GLN A 22 -11.88 -1.01 -2.17
CA GLN A 22 -11.33 -1.47 -3.45
C GLN A 22 -10.09 -0.69 -3.89
N LEU A 23 -10.06 0.61 -3.63
CA LEU A 23 -8.90 1.45 -3.94
C LEU A 23 -7.69 1.03 -3.09
N ILE A 24 -7.88 0.80 -1.80
CA ILE A 24 -6.82 0.41 -0.87
C ILE A 24 -6.28 -0.99 -1.20
N GLU A 25 -7.16 -1.95 -1.53
CA GLU A 25 -6.74 -3.29 -1.99
C GLU A 25 -5.82 -3.21 -3.21
N ARG A 26 -6.18 -2.37 -4.20
CA ARG A 26 -5.34 -2.16 -5.38
C ARG A 26 -4.00 -1.54 -5.02
N GLN A 27 -3.99 -0.56 -4.11
CA GLN A 27 -2.75 0.08 -3.66
C GLN A 27 -1.84 -0.90 -2.91
N LEU A 28 -2.39 -1.77 -2.06
CA LEU A 28 -1.64 -2.83 -1.38
C LEU A 28 -1.00 -3.78 -2.38
N ALA A 29 -1.76 -4.23 -3.39
CA ALA A 29 -1.22 -5.07 -4.46
C ALA A 29 -0.08 -4.38 -5.24
N GLN A 30 -0.20 -3.08 -5.51
CA GLN A 30 0.85 -2.30 -6.15
C GLN A 30 2.11 -2.18 -5.30
N TYR A 31 1.97 -1.99 -3.98
CA TYR A 31 3.10 -1.99 -3.06
C TYR A 31 3.79 -3.37 -3.02
N ASP A 32 3.02 -4.46 -2.97
CA ASP A 32 3.58 -5.82 -2.93
C ASP A 32 4.39 -6.13 -4.20
N GLN A 33 3.89 -5.71 -5.37
CA GLN A 33 4.63 -5.81 -6.64
C GLN A 33 5.92 -4.98 -6.61
N LEU A 34 5.85 -3.73 -6.17
CA LEU A 34 7.02 -2.84 -6.12
C LEU A 34 8.10 -3.34 -5.15
N ILE A 35 7.69 -3.81 -3.97
CA ILE A 35 8.57 -4.42 -2.97
C ILE A 35 9.27 -5.65 -3.55
N THR A 36 8.54 -6.48 -4.30
CA THR A 36 9.10 -7.67 -4.97
C THR A 36 10.15 -7.28 -5.99
N CYS A 37 9.84 -6.36 -6.91
CA CYS A 37 10.78 -5.88 -7.93
C CYS A 37 12.04 -5.26 -7.31
N LEU A 38 11.88 -4.41 -6.29
CA LEU A 38 13.02 -3.80 -5.59
C LEU A 38 13.86 -4.84 -4.85
N GLY A 39 13.23 -5.84 -4.24
CA GLY A 39 13.92 -6.96 -3.61
C GLY A 39 14.80 -7.73 -4.60
N GLN A 40 14.27 -8.01 -5.80
CA GLN A 40 15.04 -8.67 -6.87
C GLN A 40 16.23 -7.82 -7.32
N VAL A 41 16.07 -6.51 -7.49
CA VAL A 41 17.18 -5.60 -7.83
C VAL A 41 18.26 -5.63 -6.75
N VAL A 42 17.88 -5.55 -5.47
CA VAL A 42 18.86 -5.63 -4.36
C VAL A 42 19.60 -6.96 -4.38
N HIS A 43 18.91 -8.08 -4.57
CA HIS A 43 19.53 -9.40 -4.66
C HIS A 43 20.50 -9.53 -5.84
N LEU A 44 20.15 -9.01 -7.02
CA LEU A 44 21.03 -9.01 -8.18
C LEU A 44 22.29 -8.17 -7.93
N LEU A 45 22.13 -6.98 -7.33
CA LEU A 45 23.27 -6.15 -6.94
C LEU A 45 24.12 -6.81 -5.86
N GLU A 46 23.56 -7.66 -5.00
CA GLU A 46 24.33 -8.41 -4.01
C GLU A 46 25.14 -9.54 -4.64
N ALA A 47 24.55 -10.27 -5.59
CA ALA A 47 25.20 -11.38 -6.26
C ALA A 47 26.37 -10.95 -7.15
N LEU A 48 26.31 -9.76 -7.75
CA LEU A 48 27.25 -9.32 -8.79
C LEU A 48 28.58 -8.73 -8.28
N GLN A 49 28.86 -8.71 -6.96
CA GLN A 49 30.03 -8.01 -6.36
C GLN A 49 30.30 -6.65 -7.03
N VAL A 50 29.22 -5.87 -7.17
CA VAL A 50 29.18 -4.72 -8.08
C VAL A 50 30.24 -3.66 -7.72
N PRO A 51 30.84 -2.99 -8.73
CA PRO A 51 31.79 -1.90 -8.53
C PRO A 51 31.24 -0.80 -7.62
N LYS A 52 32.12 0.02 -7.03
CA LYS A 52 31.78 1.10 -6.07
C LYS A 52 30.60 1.99 -6.50
N ASP A 53 30.42 2.23 -7.79
CA ASP A 53 29.33 3.08 -8.31
C ASP A 53 27.95 2.45 -8.13
N ALA A 54 27.86 1.12 -8.12
CA ALA A 54 26.62 0.38 -7.88
C ALA A 54 26.32 0.16 -6.38
N HIS A 55 27.24 0.53 -5.48
CA HIS A 55 26.97 0.59 -4.04
C HIS A 55 25.94 1.68 -3.71
N LEU A 56 25.95 2.81 -4.45
CA LEU A 56 24.95 3.85 -4.31
C LEU A 56 23.56 3.34 -4.73
N VAL A 57 23.49 2.65 -5.88
CA VAL A 57 22.25 2.03 -6.37
C VAL A 57 21.72 1.04 -5.33
N LYS A 58 22.57 0.14 -4.82
CA LYS A 58 22.20 -0.81 -3.76
C LYS A 58 21.64 -0.09 -2.52
N LYS A 59 22.32 0.95 -2.03
CA LYS A 59 21.90 1.70 -0.85
C LYS A 59 20.57 2.44 -1.06
N VAL A 60 20.36 3.02 -2.24
CA VAL A 60 19.09 3.67 -2.61
C VAL A 60 17.97 2.64 -2.71
N SER A 61 18.21 1.51 -3.37
CA SER A 61 17.23 0.42 -3.50
C SER A 61 16.85 -0.16 -2.14
N GLN A 62 17.80 -0.36 -1.22
CA GLN A 62 17.52 -0.82 0.15
C GLN A 62 16.69 0.19 0.94
N LYS A 63 16.99 1.49 0.84
CA LYS A 63 16.19 2.54 1.47
C LYS A 63 14.78 2.60 0.90
N GLY A 64 14.65 2.50 -0.43
CA GLY A 64 13.36 2.43 -1.11
C GLY A 64 12.54 1.23 -0.64
N LEU A 65 13.15 0.05 -0.58
CA LEU A 65 12.51 -1.18 -0.09
C LEU A 65 11.98 -1.02 1.33
N ALA A 66 12.79 -0.47 2.25
CA ALA A 66 12.37 -0.21 3.62
C ALA A 66 11.23 0.81 3.71
N TYR A 67 11.29 1.88 2.90
CA TYR A 67 10.24 2.89 2.83
C TYR A 67 8.91 2.29 2.34
N TYR A 68 8.93 1.54 1.24
CA TYR A 68 7.72 0.97 0.65
C TYR A 68 7.10 -0.13 1.53
N ARG A 69 7.91 -0.97 2.20
CA ARG A 69 7.41 -1.91 3.21
C ARG A 69 6.67 -1.19 4.33
N ARG A 70 7.28 -0.15 4.92
CA ARG A 70 6.64 0.63 5.98
C ARG A 70 5.33 1.28 5.51
N ARG A 71 5.29 1.83 4.30
CA ARG A 71 4.08 2.42 3.72
C ARG A 71 2.99 1.38 3.49
N ARG A 72 3.36 0.21 2.97
CA ARG A 72 2.46 -0.93 2.78
C ARG A 72 1.85 -1.39 4.10
N ASP A 73 2.69 -1.53 5.14
CA ASP A 73 2.23 -1.98 6.47
C ASP A 73 1.26 -0.96 7.10
N GLN A 74 1.57 0.34 7.01
CA GLN A 74 0.66 1.41 7.46
C GLN A 74 -0.68 1.37 6.73
N LEU A 75 -0.67 1.15 5.42
CA LEU A 75 -1.88 1.05 4.63
C LEU A 75 -2.67 -0.22 4.96
N SER A 76 -1.99 -1.34 5.27
CA SER A 76 -2.63 -2.59 5.71
C SER A 76 -3.38 -2.39 7.01
N VAL A 77 -2.77 -1.72 7.99
CA VAL A 77 -3.42 -1.40 9.27
C VAL A 77 -4.65 -0.52 9.06
N TYR A 78 -4.54 0.49 8.19
CA TYR A 78 -5.68 1.35 7.86
C TYR A 78 -6.81 0.60 7.12
N TYR A 79 -6.44 -0.34 6.24
CA TYR A 79 -7.41 -1.21 5.59
C TYR A 79 -8.16 -2.08 6.61
N GLU A 80 -7.45 -2.67 7.57
CA GLU A 80 -8.04 -3.48 8.63
C GLU A 80 -9.03 -2.67 9.49
N THR A 81 -8.74 -1.38 9.78
CA THR A 81 -9.69 -0.52 10.49
C THR A 81 -10.97 -0.28 9.69
N ILE A 82 -10.87 -0.05 8.38
CA ILE A 82 -12.06 0.13 7.51
C ILE A 82 -12.91 -1.14 7.45
N VAL A 83 -12.25 -2.30 7.34
CA VAL A 83 -12.95 -3.59 7.29
C VAL A 83 -13.63 -3.89 8.63
N ALA A 84 -13.00 -3.58 9.77
CA ALA A 84 -13.56 -3.79 11.10
C ALA A 84 -14.75 -2.85 11.41
N GLU A 85 -14.79 -1.66 10.79
CA GLU A 85 -15.87 -0.68 10.94
C GLU A 85 -17.02 -0.89 9.96
N SER A 86 -16.88 -1.80 8.99
CA SER A 86 -17.95 -2.16 8.04
C SER A 86 -18.84 -3.28 8.63
N PRO A 87 -20.14 -3.02 8.86
CA PRO A 87 -21.09 -3.99 9.44
C PRO A 87 -21.44 -5.17 8.51
#